data_AF-A0A1V5TRR8-F1
#
_entry.id   AF-A0A1V5TRR8-F1
#
_cell.length_a   1.000
_cell.length_b   1.000
_cell.length_c   1.000
_cell.angle_alpha   90.00
_cell.angle_beta   90.00
_cell.angle_gamma   90.00
#
_symmetry.space_group_name_H-M   'P 1'
#
loop_
_entity.id
_entity.type
_entity.pdbx_description
1 polymer ?
#
loop_
_entity_poly.entity_id
_entity_poly.type
_entity_poly.pdbx_seq_one_letter_code
_entity_poly.pdbx_strand_id
1 'polypeptide(L)'
;MKKNRLFSCAACLAAMLVLLSGCGPFSLLAGRFRRGGTTTPPTSISSLTQEETTAAQTTQQTQTTAQGTQAPAVKDLYTLDDTKALDADFSAGFQVKIPMIVSGKPGAAAVNAEMEALKANILSERASAGDLSGYDRLNRVSYEYYADKGVLFLSVSTLTAYYQSEAVADNLYYAYDYGADRRLADTEVAALFGFDEAGVVAAVNAALAARGASPVTGFDKIDLFVNGSGVFCADAKVESMLGGEYPEIVELQ
;
A
#
# COMPACT_ATOMS: atom_id res chain seq x y z
N MET A 1 12.84 5.96 73.80
CA MET A 1 13.95 6.75 73.23
C MET A 1 13.78 6.85 71.72
N LYS A 2 14.12 8.01 71.15
CA LYS A 2 13.92 8.46 69.75
C LYS A 2 14.58 7.54 68.69
N LYS A 3 13.94 7.34 67.53
CA LYS A 3 14.28 8.02 66.23
C LYS A 3 13.55 7.38 65.02
N ASN A 4 12.90 8.24 64.23
CA ASN A 4 12.47 8.02 62.84
C ASN A 4 13.65 8.05 61.85
N ARG A 5 13.50 7.40 60.69
CA ARG A 5 13.87 7.82 59.30
C ARG A 5 13.53 6.64 58.35
N LEU A 6 12.55 6.69 57.43
CA LEU A 6 12.39 7.44 56.15
C LEU A 6 13.31 7.00 54.99
N PHE A 7 12.64 6.51 53.93
CA PHE A 7 12.89 6.55 52.47
C PHE A 7 13.73 5.48 51.72
N SER A 8 13.09 5.01 50.63
CA SER A 8 13.59 4.60 49.30
C SER A 8 14.18 3.20 49.06
N CYS A 9 13.47 2.42 48.22
CA CYS A 9 13.89 1.95 46.88
C CYS A 9 12.98 0.78 46.47
N ALA A 10 12.07 0.99 45.51
CA ALA A 10 12.26 0.69 44.09
C ALA A 10 12.17 -0.82 43.80
N ALA A 11 11.08 -1.18 43.12
CA ALA A 11 10.72 -2.52 42.71
C ALA A 11 11.73 -3.11 41.70
N CYS A 12 12.30 -4.25 42.04
CA CYS A 12 12.84 -5.21 41.07
C CYS A 12 11.79 -6.29 40.87
N LEU A 13 11.13 -6.33 39.72
CA LEU A 13 10.54 -7.56 39.21
C LEU A 13 11.12 -7.82 37.82
N ALA A 14 12.02 -8.79 37.77
CA ALA A 14 12.59 -9.33 36.56
C ALA A 14 11.65 -10.39 35.97
N ALA A 15 11.50 -10.30 34.66
CA ALA A 15 11.23 -11.32 33.66
C ALA A 15 10.75 -12.72 34.12
N MET A 16 9.58 -13.12 33.61
CA MET A 16 9.32 -14.53 33.33
C MET A 16 8.71 -14.67 31.92
N LEU A 17 9.58 -15.06 30.99
CA LEU A 17 9.27 -15.50 29.64
C LEU A 17 8.72 -16.93 29.77
N VAL A 18 7.47 -17.16 29.37
CA VAL A 18 6.94 -18.52 29.18
C VAL A 18 6.73 -18.71 27.68
N LEU A 19 7.67 -19.43 27.07
CA LEU A 19 7.50 -20.16 25.83
C LEU A 19 6.49 -21.29 26.08
N LEU A 20 5.40 -21.30 25.32
CA LEU A 20 4.64 -22.51 25.04
C LEU A 20 4.46 -22.62 23.54
N SER A 21 5.27 -23.51 22.97
CA SER A 21 5.20 -24.07 21.64
C SER A 21 3.96 -24.96 21.51
N GLY A 22 3.16 -24.74 20.47
CA GLY A 22 2.04 -25.61 20.10
C GLY A 22 1.61 -25.31 18.67
N CYS A 23 1.84 -26.28 17.77
CA CYS A 23 1.63 -26.23 16.33
C CYS A 23 0.23 -25.75 15.88
N GLY A 24 0.24 -24.89 14.87
CA GLY A 24 -0.86 -24.57 13.96
C GLY A 24 -0.44 -23.34 13.13
N PRO A 25 -0.66 -23.31 11.80
CA PRO A 25 -0.34 -22.12 11.01
C PRO A 25 -1.31 -21.02 11.43
N PHE A 26 -0.88 -20.16 12.36
CA PHE A 26 -1.62 -18.96 12.70
C PHE A 26 -1.42 -17.95 11.57
N SER A 27 -2.26 -18.11 10.55
CA SER A 27 -2.66 -17.07 9.62
C SER A 27 -3.26 -15.90 10.41
N LEU A 28 -2.42 -14.97 10.86
CA LEU A 28 -2.85 -13.68 11.42
C LEU A 28 -2.89 -12.55 10.38
N LEU A 29 -2.94 -12.91 9.09
CA LEU A 29 -3.41 -12.04 7.99
C LEU A 29 -4.67 -12.56 7.29
N ALA A 30 -5.35 -13.58 7.83
CA ALA A 30 -6.70 -13.96 7.38
C ALA A 30 -7.75 -13.11 8.08
N GLY A 31 -7.76 -11.81 7.83
CA GLY A 31 -8.70 -10.92 8.53
C GLY A 31 -8.52 -9.43 8.32
N ARG A 32 -8.43 -8.97 7.07
CA ARG A 32 -8.94 -7.67 6.58
C ARG A 32 -8.81 -7.64 5.05
N PHE A 33 -9.97 -7.61 4.39
CA PHE A 33 -10.24 -7.56 2.94
C PHE A 33 -9.16 -8.14 1.99
N ARG A 34 -9.18 -9.46 1.82
CA ARG A 34 -8.92 -10.05 0.50
C ARG A 34 -10.16 -9.78 -0.38
N ARG A 35 -10.01 -9.05 -1.47
CA ARG A 35 -10.87 -9.16 -2.66
C ARG A 35 -9.97 -9.04 -3.90
N GLY A 36 -9.73 -10.19 -4.54
CA GLY A 36 -9.02 -10.31 -5.81
C GLY A 36 -7.52 -10.56 -5.67
N GLY A 37 -7.11 -11.80 -5.39
CA GLY A 37 -5.78 -12.25 -5.81
C GLY A 37 -5.95 -12.84 -7.21
N THR A 38 -5.41 -12.18 -8.23
CA THR A 38 -5.55 -12.64 -9.63
C THR A 38 -4.30 -13.40 -10.04
N THR A 39 -4.48 -14.63 -10.52
CA THR A 39 -3.53 -15.32 -11.42
C THR A 39 -4.07 -15.13 -12.82
N THR A 40 -3.29 -14.54 -13.73
CA THR A 40 -3.67 -14.41 -15.13
C THR A 40 -3.29 -15.70 -15.91
N PRO A 41 -3.81 -15.89 -17.13
CA PRO A 41 -3.18 -16.80 -18.11
C PRO A 41 -2.52 -16.00 -19.23
N PRO A 42 -1.55 -16.58 -19.96
CA PRO A 42 -0.64 -15.83 -20.82
C PRO A 42 -1.37 -15.26 -22.04
N THR A 43 -1.25 -13.95 -22.24
CA THR A 43 -1.30 -13.39 -23.60
C THR A 43 0.11 -13.47 -24.17
N SER A 44 0.23 -14.12 -25.32
CA SER A 44 1.47 -14.37 -26.05
C SER A 44 2.46 -13.23 -26.01
N ILE A 45 3.73 -13.58 -25.74
CA ILE A 45 4.91 -12.72 -25.80
C ILE A 45 5.04 -12.16 -27.23
N SER A 46 4.49 -10.97 -27.43
CA SER A 46 4.93 -10.01 -28.44
C SER A 46 4.26 -8.69 -28.11
N SER A 47 5.05 -7.68 -27.73
CA SER A 47 4.67 -6.31 -27.41
C SER A 47 4.09 -5.99 -26.02
N LEU A 48 4.50 -6.72 -24.98
CA LEU A 48 4.86 -5.99 -23.76
C LEU A 48 6.30 -5.52 -23.96
N THR A 49 6.43 -4.33 -24.54
CA THR A 49 7.65 -3.55 -24.34
C THR A 49 7.92 -3.60 -22.84
N GLN A 50 9.11 -4.04 -22.45
CA GLN A 50 9.71 -3.63 -21.19
C GLN A 50 9.75 -2.11 -21.22
N GLU A 51 8.63 -1.46 -20.92
CA GLU A 51 8.70 -0.16 -20.31
C GLU A 51 9.27 -0.46 -18.94
N GLU A 52 10.57 -0.18 -18.81
CA GLU A 52 11.16 0.25 -17.56
C GLU A 52 10.10 1.09 -16.87
N THR A 53 9.43 0.52 -15.87
CA THR A 53 8.85 1.33 -14.80
C THR A 53 10.06 1.94 -14.12
N THR A 54 10.54 3.02 -14.73
CA THR A 54 11.54 3.93 -14.26
C THR A 54 11.23 4.14 -12.79
N ALA A 55 12.22 3.91 -11.93
CA ALA A 55 12.12 4.15 -10.51
C ALA A 55 11.34 5.45 -10.27
N ALA A 56 10.10 5.33 -9.81
CA ALA A 56 9.26 6.47 -9.55
C ALA A 56 10.01 7.31 -8.50
N GLN A 57 10.49 8.46 -8.96
CA GLN A 57 11.11 9.47 -8.13
C GLN A 57 10.10 9.89 -7.07
N THR A 58 10.60 10.10 -5.85
CA THR A 58 9.86 10.82 -4.82
C THR A 58 9.72 12.28 -5.25
N THR A 59 8.76 12.59 -6.11
CA THR A 59 8.43 13.97 -6.49
C THR A 59 7.65 14.62 -5.36
N GLN A 60 8.33 15.43 -4.55
CA GLN A 60 7.70 16.37 -3.63
C GLN A 60 7.08 17.51 -4.42
N GLN A 61 5.76 17.62 -4.45
CA GLN A 61 5.08 18.90 -4.62
C GLN A 61 4.43 19.29 -3.30
N THR A 62 5.07 20.20 -2.57
CA THR A 62 4.48 20.85 -1.40
C THR A 62 3.51 21.92 -1.92
N GLN A 63 2.20 21.68 -1.84
CA GLN A 63 1.19 22.71 -2.09
C GLN A 63 0.55 23.17 -0.77
N THR A 64 0.50 24.49 -0.60
CA THR A 64 -0.18 25.16 0.51
C THR A 64 -1.66 25.20 0.21
N THR A 65 -2.49 24.53 1.01
CA THR A 65 -3.95 24.56 0.83
C THR A 65 -4.56 25.83 1.42
N ALA A 66 -5.72 26.24 0.88
CA ALA A 66 -6.42 27.50 1.21
C ALA A 66 -6.84 27.64 2.70
N GLN A 67 -6.67 26.60 3.52
CA GLN A 67 -7.01 26.58 4.96
C GLN A 67 -5.81 26.79 5.89
N GLY A 68 -4.62 27.10 5.37
CA GLY A 68 -3.45 27.45 6.19
C GLY A 68 -2.86 26.30 7.01
N THR A 69 -3.35 25.07 6.84
CA THR A 69 -2.75 23.87 7.44
C THR A 69 -1.78 23.27 6.41
N GLN A 70 -0.49 23.28 6.74
CA GLN A 70 0.53 22.66 5.90
C GLN A 70 0.34 21.14 5.87
N ALA A 71 0.39 20.55 4.67
CA ALA A 71 0.36 19.10 4.52
C ALA A 71 1.52 18.46 5.29
N PRO A 72 1.30 17.34 6.00
CA PRO A 72 2.36 16.64 6.68
C PRO A 72 3.38 16.10 5.66
N ALA A 73 4.65 16.10 6.04
CA ALA A 73 5.68 15.46 5.21
C ALA A 73 5.50 13.94 5.19
N VAL A 74 5.90 13.30 4.10
CA VAL A 74 6.03 11.84 3.99
C VAL A 74 7.51 11.50 3.86
N LYS A 75 7.96 10.47 4.58
CA LYS A 75 9.34 9.97 4.52
C LYS A 75 9.37 8.46 4.44
N ASP A 76 10.54 7.91 4.14
CA ASP A 76 10.76 6.47 4.24
C ASP A 76 10.74 6.03 5.71
N LEU A 77 9.80 5.14 6.04
CA LEU A 77 9.79 4.38 7.28
C LEU A 77 10.87 3.30 7.26
N TYR A 78 11.00 2.62 6.13
CA TYR A 78 11.89 1.49 5.94
C TYR A 78 12.30 1.36 4.48
N THR A 79 13.58 1.09 4.27
CA THR A 79 14.17 0.80 2.96
C THR A 79 14.95 -0.49 3.04
N LEU A 80 14.75 -1.39 2.09
CA LEU A 80 15.55 -2.60 1.92
C LEU A 80 15.85 -2.76 0.44
N ASP A 81 17.14 -2.81 0.11
CA ASP A 81 17.62 -3.23 -1.20
C ASP A 81 18.56 -4.39 -0.96
N ASP A 82 18.00 -5.59 -1.09
CA ASP A 82 18.71 -6.85 -0.89
C ASP A 82 18.27 -7.81 -1.98
N THR A 83 18.94 -7.67 -3.12
CA THR A 83 18.64 -8.36 -4.35
C THR A 83 19.86 -9.10 -4.86
N LYS A 84 19.60 -10.16 -5.64
CA LYS A 84 20.59 -10.96 -6.32
C LYS A 84 20.10 -11.24 -7.73
N ALA A 85 20.92 -10.90 -8.72
CA ALA A 85 20.65 -11.26 -10.10
C ALA A 85 20.61 -12.80 -10.24
N LEU A 86 19.54 -13.31 -10.84
CA LEU A 86 19.43 -14.72 -11.24
C LEU A 86 19.90 -14.90 -12.70
N ASP A 87 19.57 -13.93 -13.56
CA ASP A 87 20.06 -13.83 -14.93
C ASP A 87 20.19 -12.34 -15.35
N ALA A 88 20.25 -12.08 -16.66
CA ALA A 88 20.39 -10.72 -17.20
C ALA A 88 19.13 -9.86 -17.03
N ASP A 89 17.96 -10.47 -16.88
CA ASP A 89 16.65 -9.81 -16.95
C ASP A 89 15.87 -9.87 -15.63
N PHE A 90 16.34 -10.68 -14.66
CA PHE A 90 15.66 -10.85 -13.38
C PHE A 90 16.61 -10.82 -12.17
N SER A 91 16.21 -10.05 -11.16
CA SER A 91 16.81 -10.05 -9.83
C SER A 91 15.80 -10.55 -8.80
N ALA A 92 16.17 -11.59 -8.05
CA ALA A 92 15.39 -12.06 -6.91
C ALA A 92 15.79 -11.32 -5.64
N GLY A 93 14.89 -11.26 -4.66
CA GLY A 93 15.12 -10.64 -3.37
C GLY A 93 14.09 -9.56 -3.05
N PHE A 94 14.54 -8.48 -2.44
CA PHE A 94 13.68 -7.47 -1.83
C PHE A 94 14.11 -6.07 -2.26
N GLN A 95 13.18 -5.33 -2.86
CA GLN A 95 13.36 -3.93 -3.25
C GLN A 95 12.21 -3.10 -2.66
N VAL A 96 12.38 -2.66 -1.43
CA VAL A 96 11.29 -2.18 -0.57
C VAL A 96 11.55 -0.74 -0.16
N LYS A 97 10.54 0.11 -0.36
CA LYS A 97 10.40 1.44 0.24
C LYS A 97 9.01 1.54 0.85
N ILE A 98 8.95 1.68 2.18
CA ILE A 98 7.68 1.81 2.91
C ILE A 98 7.58 3.23 3.45
N PRO A 99 6.46 3.93 3.26
CA PRO A 99 6.29 5.32 3.71
C PRO A 99 5.89 5.45 5.18
N MET A 100 6.02 6.67 5.71
CA MET A 100 5.43 7.13 6.96
C MET A 100 5.06 8.61 6.86
N ILE A 101 3.88 8.95 7.37
CA ILE A 101 3.41 10.33 7.55
C ILE A 101 4.10 10.91 8.79
N VAL A 102 4.82 12.02 8.62
CA VAL A 102 5.52 12.74 9.69
C VAL A 102 4.54 13.64 10.43
N SER A 103 3.83 13.05 11.39
CA SER A 103 2.86 13.75 12.24
C SER A 103 2.74 13.03 13.58
N GLY A 104 2.62 13.80 14.66
CA GLY A 104 2.32 13.28 16.00
C GLY A 104 0.84 13.08 16.28
N LYS A 105 -0.04 13.32 15.27
CA LYS A 105 -1.48 13.21 15.44
C LYS A 105 -1.97 11.75 15.39
N PRO A 106 -3.00 11.37 16.18
CA PRO A 106 -3.55 10.01 16.21
C PRO A 106 -3.98 9.44 14.86
N GLY A 107 -4.60 10.23 13.98
CA GLY A 107 -5.04 9.76 12.67
C GLY A 107 -3.87 9.37 11.76
N ALA A 108 -2.82 10.18 11.74
CA ALA A 108 -1.57 9.83 11.05
C ALA A 108 -0.90 8.58 11.67
N ALA A 109 -0.94 8.44 13.00
CA ALA A 109 -0.42 7.26 13.69
C ALA A 109 -1.17 5.97 13.29
N ALA A 110 -2.48 6.05 13.02
CA ALA A 110 -3.25 4.91 12.54
C ALA A 110 -2.79 4.44 11.15
N VAL A 111 -2.55 5.36 10.21
CA VAL A 111 -1.98 5.02 8.88
C VAL A 111 -0.57 4.45 9.03
N ASN A 112 0.27 5.07 9.86
CA ASN A 112 1.62 4.60 10.11
C ASN A 112 1.67 3.20 10.75
N ALA A 113 0.67 2.82 11.56
CA ALA A 113 0.58 1.48 12.13
C ALA A 113 0.36 0.41 11.06
N GLU A 114 -0.39 0.71 9.99
CA GLU A 114 -0.52 -0.19 8.83
C GLU A 114 0.82 -0.33 8.09
N MET A 115 1.59 0.76 7.98
CA MET A 115 2.94 0.73 7.36
C MET A 115 3.95 -0.07 8.20
N GLU A 116 3.89 0.03 9.53
CA GLU A 116 4.71 -0.79 10.44
C GLU A 116 4.32 -2.28 10.35
N ALA A 117 3.03 -2.59 10.17
CA ALA A 117 2.59 -3.96 9.94
C ALA A 117 3.11 -4.52 8.60
N LEU A 118 3.06 -3.72 7.53
CA LEU A 118 3.65 -4.07 6.24
C LEU A 118 5.16 -4.33 6.36
N LYS A 119 5.88 -3.46 7.07
CA LYS A 119 7.32 -3.63 7.35
C LYS A 119 7.60 -4.92 8.13
N ALA A 120 6.80 -5.22 9.15
CA ALA A 120 6.96 -6.45 9.92
C ALA A 120 6.78 -7.70 9.04
N ASN A 121 5.82 -7.68 8.11
CA ASN A 121 5.61 -8.76 7.14
C ASN A 121 6.82 -8.91 6.20
N ILE A 122 7.33 -7.81 5.65
CA ILE A 122 8.53 -7.83 4.79
C ILE A 122 9.74 -8.40 5.54
N LEU A 123 9.96 -7.97 6.79
CA LEU A 123 11.06 -8.47 7.60
C LEU A 123 10.90 -9.98 7.88
N SER A 124 9.67 -10.43 8.14
CA SER A 124 9.37 -11.85 8.33
C SER A 124 9.61 -12.68 7.06
N GLU A 125 9.20 -12.17 5.90
CA GLU A 125 9.41 -12.85 4.62
C GLU A 125 10.90 -12.88 4.25
N ARG A 126 11.61 -11.77 4.46
CA ARG A 126 13.06 -11.70 4.25
C ARG A 126 13.82 -12.67 5.15
N ALA A 127 13.45 -12.76 6.43
CA ALA A 127 14.05 -13.72 7.35
C ALA A 127 13.78 -15.17 6.91
N SER A 128 12.58 -15.45 6.39
CA SER A 128 12.20 -16.78 5.90
C SER A 128 12.88 -17.16 4.58
N ALA A 129 13.27 -16.17 3.76
CA ALA A 129 13.95 -16.40 2.49
C ALA A 129 15.36 -16.99 2.65
N GLY A 130 16.01 -16.80 3.80
CA GLY A 130 17.36 -17.30 4.04
C GLY A 130 18.40 -16.70 3.08
N ASP A 131 19.23 -17.57 2.46
CA ASP A 131 20.15 -17.17 1.39
C ASP A 131 19.39 -16.96 0.08
N LEU A 132 19.59 -15.80 -0.55
CA LEU A 132 18.93 -15.43 -1.80
C LEU A 132 19.42 -16.23 -3.01
N SER A 133 20.50 -17.01 -2.90
CA SER A 133 21.02 -17.85 -4.01
C SER A 133 20.03 -18.86 -4.57
N GLY A 134 19.06 -19.31 -3.78
CA GLY A 134 17.98 -20.21 -4.21
C GLY A 134 16.60 -19.55 -4.19
N TYR A 135 16.54 -18.24 -3.99
CA TYR A 135 15.29 -17.48 -3.94
C TYR A 135 14.91 -17.07 -5.36
N ASP A 136 13.67 -17.33 -5.75
CA ASP A 136 13.18 -17.20 -7.13
C ASP A 136 12.12 -16.10 -7.27
N ARG A 137 12.01 -15.22 -6.27
CA ARG A 137 10.98 -14.18 -6.19
C ARG A 137 11.60 -12.81 -5.99
N LEU A 138 11.00 -11.79 -6.59
CA LEU A 138 11.25 -10.38 -6.28
C LEU A 138 10.04 -9.84 -5.52
N ASN A 139 10.27 -9.39 -4.29
CA ASN A 139 9.30 -8.62 -3.53
C ASN A 139 9.66 -7.14 -3.61
N ARG A 140 8.81 -6.36 -4.27
CA ARG A 140 8.96 -4.92 -4.39
C ARG A 140 7.83 -4.21 -3.64
N VAL A 141 8.19 -3.16 -2.92
CA VAL A 141 7.24 -2.21 -2.35
C VAL A 141 7.70 -0.81 -2.73
N SER A 142 6.79 -0.01 -3.26
CA SER A 142 7.02 1.39 -3.60
C SER A 142 5.83 2.22 -3.17
N TYR A 143 6.02 3.54 -3.09
CA TYR A 143 4.92 4.44 -2.79
C TYR A 143 5.06 5.75 -3.56
N GLU A 144 3.93 6.40 -3.75
CA GLU A 144 3.80 7.77 -4.21
C GLU A 144 2.80 8.51 -3.33
N TYR A 145 2.90 9.84 -3.28
CA TYR A 145 1.95 10.64 -2.52
C TYR A 145 1.73 11.99 -3.20
N TYR A 146 0.54 12.54 -2.94
CA TYR A 146 0.13 13.85 -3.41
C TYR A 146 -0.68 14.55 -2.32
N ALA A 147 -0.56 15.85 -2.19
CA ALA A 147 -1.30 16.61 -1.17
C ALA A 147 -2.04 17.79 -1.78
N ASP A 148 -3.36 17.76 -1.68
CA ASP A 148 -4.26 18.82 -2.14
C ASP A 148 -5.59 18.76 -1.36
N LYS A 149 -6.40 19.82 -1.42
CA LYS A 149 -7.76 19.90 -0.83
C LYS A 149 -7.83 19.59 0.69
N GLY A 150 -6.75 19.78 1.43
CA GLY A 150 -6.70 19.46 2.86
C GLY A 150 -6.36 17.99 3.16
N VAL A 151 -6.01 17.22 2.14
CA VAL A 151 -5.81 15.77 2.21
C VAL A 151 -4.42 15.39 1.71
N LEU A 152 -3.79 14.43 2.39
CA LEU A 152 -2.64 13.71 1.87
C LEU A 152 -3.13 12.39 1.28
N PHE A 153 -2.99 12.23 -0.03
CA PHE A 153 -3.19 11.00 -0.76
C PHE A 153 -1.87 10.21 -0.80
N LEU A 154 -1.92 8.93 -0.44
CA LEU A 154 -0.77 8.05 -0.39
C LEU A 154 -1.16 6.72 -1.05
N SER A 155 -0.43 6.34 -2.09
CA SER A 155 -0.57 5.05 -2.78
C SER A 155 0.65 4.21 -2.48
N VAL A 156 0.44 2.97 -2.02
CA VAL A 156 1.51 2.01 -1.75
C VAL A 156 1.30 0.81 -2.67
N SER A 157 2.23 0.57 -3.57
CA SER A 157 2.20 -0.55 -4.51
C SER A 157 3.09 -1.68 -3.98
N THR A 158 2.56 -2.89 -4.00
CA THR A 158 3.30 -4.11 -3.70
C THR A 158 3.33 -5.00 -4.93
N LEU A 159 4.46 -5.67 -5.15
CA LEU A 159 4.67 -6.57 -6.27
C LEU A 159 5.46 -7.78 -5.78
N THR A 160 4.93 -8.97 -6.03
CA THR A 160 5.68 -10.22 -5.98
C THR A 160 5.81 -10.74 -7.41
N ALA A 161 7.00 -10.62 -8.00
CA ALA A 161 7.31 -11.24 -9.28
C ALA A 161 8.05 -12.56 -9.06
N TYR A 162 7.75 -13.58 -9.87
CA TYR A 162 8.38 -14.89 -9.80
C TYR A 162 9.26 -15.09 -11.02
N TYR A 163 10.41 -15.72 -10.84
CA TYR A 163 11.31 -16.04 -11.94
C TYR A 163 10.60 -16.95 -12.95
N GLN A 164 10.54 -16.52 -14.21
CA GLN A 164 9.87 -17.23 -15.31
C GLN A 164 8.37 -17.53 -15.07
N SER A 165 7.71 -16.77 -14.20
CA SER A 165 6.30 -16.95 -13.89
C SER A 165 5.60 -15.59 -13.71
N GLU A 166 4.31 -15.62 -13.43
CA GLU A 166 3.48 -14.41 -13.33
C GLU A 166 3.84 -13.58 -12.10
N ALA A 167 3.63 -12.27 -12.21
CA ALA A 167 3.73 -11.37 -11.07
C ALA A 167 2.34 -11.12 -10.47
N VAL A 168 2.31 -10.93 -9.16
CA VAL A 168 1.13 -10.50 -8.42
C VAL A 168 1.40 -9.09 -7.93
N ALA A 169 0.55 -8.15 -8.31
CA ALA A 169 0.60 -6.76 -7.85
C ALA A 169 -0.65 -6.42 -7.04
N ASP A 170 -0.48 -5.55 -6.06
CA ASP A 170 -1.58 -5.02 -5.24
C ASP A 170 -1.28 -3.56 -4.88
N ASN A 171 -2.34 -2.75 -4.70
CA ASN A 171 -2.23 -1.34 -4.38
C ASN A 171 -3.06 -1.02 -3.13
N LEU A 172 -2.47 -0.24 -2.23
CA LEU A 172 -3.12 0.26 -1.02
C LEU A 172 -3.25 1.77 -1.13
N TYR A 173 -4.49 2.25 -1.10
CA TYR A 173 -4.81 3.67 -1.24
C TYR A 173 -5.26 4.27 0.09
N TYR A 174 -4.66 5.39 0.45
CA TYR A 174 -4.94 6.13 1.67
C TYR A 174 -5.22 7.59 1.34
N ALA A 175 -6.32 8.12 1.87
CA ALA A 175 -6.63 9.54 1.87
C ALA A 175 -6.71 10.02 3.32
N TYR A 176 -5.72 10.80 3.75
CA TYR A 176 -5.63 11.31 5.13
C TYR A 176 -5.96 12.81 5.17
N ASP A 177 -7.12 13.14 5.71
CA ASP A 177 -7.50 14.51 6.03
C ASP A 177 -6.68 14.98 7.24
N TYR A 178 -5.68 15.82 6.98
CA TYR A 178 -4.77 16.28 8.01
C TYR A 178 -5.35 17.42 8.85
N GLY A 179 -6.45 18.05 8.41
CA GLY A 179 -7.21 19.03 9.19
C GLY A 179 -8.08 18.33 10.24
N ALA A 180 -8.86 17.34 9.80
CA ALA A 180 -9.75 16.53 10.65
C ALA A 180 -9.03 15.39 11.38
N ASP A 181 -7.76 15.11 11.06
CA ASP A 181 -6.95 14.04 11.65
C ASP A 181 -7.59 12.64 11.52
N ARG A 182 -8.01 12.29 10.30
CA ARG A 182 -8.64 10.99 10.03
C ARG A 182 -8.45 10.54 8.59
N ARG A 183 -8.64 9.24 8.35
CA ARG A 183 -8.76 8.68 7.00
C ARG A 183 -10.15 9.01 6.43
N LEU A 184 -10.19 9.32 5.15
CA LEU A 184 -11.41 9.48 4.37
C LEU A 184 -11.84 8.15 3.75
N ALA A 185 -13.16 7.94 3.65
CA ALA A 185 -13.73 6.86 2.84
C ALA A 185 -13.78 7.25 1.36
N ASP A 186 -13.91 6.28 0.45
CA ASP A 186 -13.95 6.52 -0.99
C ASP A 186 -15.09 7.47 -1.41
N THR A 187 -16.25 7.41 -0.74
CA THR A 187 -17.36 8.34 -0.98
C THR A 187 -17.01 9.78 -0.64
N GLU A 188 -16.21 9.99 0.39
CA GLU A 188 -15.71 11.32 0.77
C GLU A 188 -14.63 11.80 -0.21
N VAL A 189 -13.76 10.89 -0.67
CA VAL A 189 -12.77 11.19 -1.72
C VAL A 189 -13.48 11.60 -3.01
N ALA A 190 -14.47 10.84 -3.48
CA ALA A 190 -15.27 11.16 -4.66
C ALA A 190 -15.90 12.56 -4.56
N ALA A 191 -16.44 12.91 -3.38
CA ALA A 191 -17.04 14.22 -3.15
C ALA A 191 -16.04 15.38 -3.28
N LEU A 192 -14.76 15.19 -2.94
CA LEU A 192 -13.70 16.20 -3.14
C LEU A 192 -13.49 16.56 -4.63
N PHE A 193 -13.87 15.66 -5.52
CA PHE A 193 -13.77 15.80 -6.98
C PHE A 193 -15.13 16.02 -7.65
N GLY A 194 -16.18 16.26 -6.86
CA GLY A 194 -17.51 16.60 -7.37
C GLY A 194 -18.32 15.40 -7.88
N PHE A 195 -17.97 14.18 -7.44
CA PHE A 195 -18.72 12.97 -7.77
C PHE A 195 -19.51 12.44 -6.56
N ASP A 196 -20.66 11.83 -6.86
CA ASP A 196 -21.30 10.85 -5.99
C ASP A 196 -20.97 9.42 -6.50
N GLU A 197 -21.42 8.39 -5.78
CA GLU A 197 -21.13 6.99 -6.13
C GLU A 197 -21.60 6.64 -7.56
N ALA A 198 -22.80 7.09 -7.95
CA ALA A 198 -23.36 6.84 -9.27
C ALA A 198 -22.54 7.55 -10.36
N GLY A 199 -22.11 8.78 -10.10
CA GLY A 199 -21.23 9.55 -10.97
C GLY A 199 -19.87 8.88 -11.16
N VAL A 200 -19.28 8.33 -10.10
CA VAL A 200 -18.02 7.56 -10.20
C VAL A 200 -18.22 6.32 -11.06
N VAL A 201 -19.24 5.50 -10.80
CA VAL A 201 -19.51 4.29 -11.59
C VAL A 201 -19.73 4.65 -13.07
N ALA A 202 -20.47 5.72 -13.36
CA ALA A 202 -20.68 6.18 -14.71
C ALA A 202 -19.38 6.63 -15.40
N ALA A 203 -18.54 7.40 -14.70
CA ALA A 203 -17.25 7.87 -15.21
C ALA A 203 -16.28 6.71 -15.46
N VAL A 204 -16.16 5.78 -14.51
CA VAL A 204 -15.34 4.57 -14.65
C VAL A 204 -15.82 3.73 -15.83
N ASN A 205 -17.12 3.45 -15.93
CA ASN A 205 -17.64 2.64 -17.03
C ASN A 205 -17.48 3.33 -18.40
N ALA A 206 -17.56 4.66 -18.46
CA ALA A 206 -17.24 5.40 -19.68
C ALA A 206 -15.75 5.25 -20.07
N ALA A 207 -14.83 5.33 -19.10
CA ALA A 207 -13.40 5.14 -19.33
C ALA A 207 -13.05 3.70 -19.73
N LEU A 208 -13.67 2.70 -19.09
CA LEU A 208 -13.52 1.28 -19.43
C LEU A 208 -14.05 0.99 -20.85
N ALA A 209 -15.21 1.53 -21.19
CA ALA A 209 -15.80 1.35 -22.52
C ALA A 209 -14.90 1.94 -23.63
N ALA A 210 -14.24 3.08 -23.38
CA ALA A 210 -13.29 3.66 -24.32
C ALA A 210 -12.06 2.76 -24.60
N ARG A 211 -11.76 1.84 -23.68
CA ARG A 211 -10.68 0.83 -23.79
C ARG A 211 -11.18 -0.55 -24.23
N GLY A 212 -12.49 -0.72 -24.41
CA GLY A 212 -13.11 -2.01 -24.75
C GLY A 212 -13.16 -3.00 -23.57
N ALA A 213 -13.01 -2.53 -22.33
CA ALA A 213 -13.11 -3.36 -21.14
C ALA A 213 -14.57 -3.56 -20.69
N SER A 214 -14.81 -4.64 -19.94
CA SER A 214 -16.13 -4.90 -19.35
C SER A 214 -16.46 -3.83 -18.30
N PRO A 215 -17.74 -3.45 -18.13
CA PRO A 215 -18.13 -2.49 -17.11
C PRO A 215 -18.05 -3.10 -15.71
N VAL A 216 -17.81 -2.25 -14.71
CA VAL A 216 -18.03 -2.60 -13.31
C VAL A 216 -19.51 -2.51 -12.94
N THR A 217 -19.91 -3.35 -11.98
CA THR A 217 -21.32 -3.52 -11.57
C THR A 217 -21.75 -2.65 -10.41
N GLY A 218 -20.82 -1.99 -9.71
CA GLY A 218 -21.12 -1.18 -8.54
C GLY A 218 -19.90 -0.43 -8.01
N PHE A 219 -20.15 0.53 -7.13
CA PHE A 219 -19.11 1.33 -6.49
C PHE A 219 -18.20 0.50 -5.58
N ASP A 220 -18.70 -0.60 -5.00
CA ASP A 220 -17.91 -1.51 -4.16
C ASP A 220 -16.83 -2.32 -4.93
N LYS A 221 -16.76 -2.12 -6.25
CA LYS A 221 -15.74 -2.67 -7.16
C LYS A 221 -14.69 -1.62 -7.54
N ILE A 222 -14.71 -0.45 -6.93
CA ILE A 222 -13.86 0.68 -7.30
C ILE A 222 -13.13 1.13 -6.05
N ASP A 223 -11.81 1.13 -6.08
CA ASP A 223 -10.99 1.81 -5.08
C ASP A 223 -10.54 3.16 -5.67
N LEU A 224 -10.69 4.25 -4.92
CA LEU A 224 -10.40 5.60 -5.41
C LEU A 224 -9.07 6.12 -4.88
N PHE A 225 -8.33 6.81 -5.75
CA PHE A 225 -7.04 7.37 -5.37
C PHE A 225 -6.67 8.61 -6.20
N VAL A 226 -5.59 9.26 -5.79
CA VAL A 226 -4.96 10.35 -6.53
C VAL A 226 -3.52 9.97 -6.77
N ASN A 227 -3.09 9.95 -8.02
CA ASN A 227 -1.72 9.54 -8.35
C ASN A 227 -0.69 10.63 -7.97
N GLY A 228 0.61 10.33 -8.10
CA GLY A 228 1.69 11.27 -7.81
C GLY A 228 1.67 12.57 -8.63
N SER A 229 0.87 12.63 -9.70
CA SER A 229 0.67 13.81 -10.55
C SER A 229 -0.58 14.62 -10.16
N GLY A 230 -1.35 14.19 -9.16
CA GLY A 230 -2.57 14.88 -8.73
C GLY A 230 -3.82 14.56 -9.54
N VAL A 231 -3.77 13.55 -10.41
CA VAL A 231 -4.91 13.10 -11.24
C VAL A 231 -5.81 12.20 -10.39
N PHE A 232 -7.12 12.41 -10.49
CA PHE A 232 -8.11 11.59 -9.77
C PHE A 232 -8.36 10.30 -10.55
N CYS A 233 -8.11 9.16 -9.91
CA CYS A 233 -8.10 7.86 -10.54
C CYS A 233 -9.01 6.86 -9.82
N ALA A 234 -9.34 5.79 -10.54
CA ALA A 234 -10.05 4.63 -10.02
C ALA A 234 -9.29 3.36 -10.38
N ASP A 235 -9.16 2.47 -9.41
CA ASP A 235 -8.75 1.08 -9.59
C ASP A 235 -10.02 0.22 -9.64
N ALA A 236 -10.43 -0.16 -10.85
CA ALA A 236 -11.69 -0.82 -11.13
C ALA A 236 -11.51 -2.35 -11.19
N LYS A 237 -12.25 -3.08 -10.37
CA LYS A 237 -12.25 -4.55 -10.33
C LYS A 237 -13.23 -5.08 -11.38
N VAL A 238 -12.68 -5.38 -12.56
CA VAL A 238 -13.44 -5.82 -13.73
C VAL A 238 -13.48 -7.34 -13.80
N GLU A 239 -14.62 -7.93 -14.15
CA GLU A 239 -14.73 -9.38 -14.36
C GLU A 239 -14.11 -9.80 -15.70
N SER A 240 -13.23 -10.81 -15.65
CA SER A 240 -12.64 -11.44 -16.83
C SER A 240 -13.64 -12.37 -17.51
N MET A 241 -13.59 -12.42 -18.85
CA MET A 241 -14.31 -13.42 -19.64
C MET A 241 -13.90 -14.87 -19.31
N LEU A 242 -12.71 -15.05 -18.72
CA LEU A 242 -12.20 -16.34 -18.27
C LEU A 242 -12.51 -16.62 -16.78
N GLY A 243 -13.24 -15.73 -16.12
CA GLY A 243 -13.53 -15.77 -14.68
C GLY A 243 -12.46 -15.08 -13.84
N GLY A 244 -12.89 -14.51 -12.70
CA GLY A 244 -12.04 -13.74 -11.79
C GLY A 244 -12.09 -12.23 -12.03
N GLU A 245 -11.66 -11.46 -11.03
CA GLU A 245 -11.57 -9.99 -11.09
C GLU A 245 -10.12 -9.60 -11.42
N TYR A 246 -9.94 -8.62 -12.29
CA TYR A 246 -8.65 -7.98 -12.56
C TYR A 246 -8.76 -6.46 -12.38
N PRO A 247 -7.69 -5.80 -11.89
CA PRO A 247 -7.67 -4.37 -11.72
C PRO A 247 -7.49 -3.65 -13.06
N GLU A 248 -8.25 -2.59 -13.28
CA GLU A 248 -8.14 -1.66 -14.40
C GLU A 248 -8.03 -0.24 -13.85
N ILE A 249 -6.85 0.38 -13.99
CA ILE A 249 -6.63 1.75 -13.52
C ILE A 249 -7.09 2.74 -14.59
N VAL A 250 -8.07 3.56 -14.27
CA VAL A 250 -8.61 4.61 -15.16
C VAL A 250 -8.48 6.00 -14.52
N GLU A 251 -8.16 6.99 -15.34
CA GLU A 251 -8.16 8.40 -14.94
C GLU A 251 -9.58 8.97 -15.12
N LEU A 252 -10.02 9.77 -14.14
CA LEU A 252 -11.35 10.36 -14.10
C LEU A 252 -11.32 11.88 -14.32
N GLN A 253 -10.27 12.56 -13.85
CA GLN A 253 -10.00 14.01 -14.02
C GLN A 253 -8.52 14.34 -13.93
#